data_AF-A0A2D6QV20-F1
#
_entry.id   AF-A0A2D6QV20-F1
#
_cell.length_a   1.000
_cell.length_b   1.000
_cell.length_c   1.000
_cell.angle_alpha   90.00
_cell.angle_beta   90.00
_cell.angle_gamma   90.00
#
_symmetry.space_group_name_H-M   'P 1'
#
loop_
_entity.id
_entity.type
_entity.pdbx_description
1 polymer ?
#
loop_
_entity_poly.entity_id
_entity_poly.type
_entity_poly.pdbx_seq_one_letter_code
_entity_poly.pdbx_strand_id
1 'polypeptide(L)'
;MNLTEKHEEQLRHRFPLLWRNQDTRTDFREDLGRTDREFGTKWRKHKSDRLADLQRHEDQLALADTIETLAATRPVIRQLGMISTLSGDLLDAVLSTPIDTYTADAIYRLGAITLRPTVAVADHDLDKVLADLSELEPDDLGISILRELTYPIGKRTSGSQLAARHDITRQSVAERRRRLEERLILLAERRPLASLRDYLVGRMRHREPGPILLAGNPFTAIAQLAHETHFPSVIDAVQAGLWLASQHSDERPRGFELQPDGSLAKR
;
A
#
# COMPACT_ATOMS: atom_id res chain seq x y z
N MET A 1 -26.72 31.71 24.99
CA MET A 1 -27.70 30.61 24.99
C MET A 1 -28.55 30.78 26.24
N ASN A 2 -29.85 31.04 26.08
CA ASN A 2 -30.75 31.27 27.21
C ASN A 2 -31.04 29.93 27.93
N LEU A 3 -31.16 29.96 29.27
CA LEU A 3 -31.40 28.76 30.09
C LEU A 3 -32.66 27.97 29.68
N THR A 4 -33.66 28.65 29.13
CA THR A 4 -34.89 28.07 28.58
C THR A 4 -34.65 27.22 27.33
N GLU A 5 -33.77 27.64 26.41
CA GLU A 5 -33.43 26.89 25.19
C GLU A 5 -32.70 25.57 25.53
N LYS A 6 -31.89 25.59 26.58
CA LYS A 6 -31.12 24.42 27.05
C LYS A 6 -31.99 23.31 27.64
N HIS A 7 -33.21 23.62 28.07
CA HIS A 7 -34.16 22.66 28.63
C HIS A 7 -35.05 21.98 27.59
N GLU A 8 -35.15 22.55 26.39
CA GLU A 8 -35.93 22.02 25.26
C GLU A 8 -35.05 21.24 24.26
N GLU A 9 -33.73 21.41 24.32
CA GLU A 9 -32.80 20.64 23.49
C GLU A 9 -32.81 19.15 23.91
N GLN A 10 -32.93 18.27 22.91
CA GLN A 10 -32.89 16.83 23.14
C GLN A 10 -31.47 16.36 23.45
N LEU A 11 -31.36 15.40 24.38
CA LEU A 11 -30.06 14.89 24.83
C LEU A 11 -29.23 14.25 23.71
N ARG A 12 -29.86 13.76 22.63
CA ARG A 12 -29.17 13.26 21.42
C ARG A 12 -28.20 14.28 20.79
N HIS A 13 -28.45 15.58 20.94
CA HIS A 13 -27.56 16.62 20.41
C HIS A 13 -26.29 16.77 21.26
N ARG A 14 -26.38 16.40 22.54
CA ARG A 14 -25.26 16.41 23.49
C ARG A 14 -24.43 15.13 23.46
N PHE A 15 -25.02 14.02 23.02
CA PHE A 15 -24.37 12.70 22.88
C PHE A 15 -24.54 12.14 21.46
N PRO A 16 -23.93 12.80 20.45
CA PRO A 16 -24.12 12.45 19.05
C PRO A 16 -23.58 11.07 18.66
N LEU A 17 -22.51 10.58 19.29
CA LEU A 17 -21.91 9.28 18.96
C LEU A 17 -22.81 8.14 19.44
N LEU A 18 -23.33 8.23 20.67
CA LEU A 18 -24.32 7.28 21.18
C LEU A 18 -25.61 7.30 20.38
N TRP A 19 -26.06 8.46 19.90
CA TRP A 19 -27.25 8.52 19.07
C TRP A 19 -27.05 7.81 17.72
N ARG A 20 -25.89 8.01 17.09
CA ARG A 20 -25.53 7.43 15.78
C ARG A 20 -25.21 5.94 15.85
N ASN A 21 -24.69 5.45 16.98
CA ASN A 21 -24.35 4.04 17.14
C ASN A 21 -25.63 3.17 17.15
N GLN A 22 -25.69 2.17 16.26
CA GLN A 22 -26.86 1.29 16.12
C GLN A 22 -27.02 0.36 17.33
N ASP A 23 -25.90 0.00 17.97
CA ASP A 23 -25.83 -0.93 19.10
C ASP A 23 -26.05 -0.25 20.46
N THR A 24 -26.39 1.04 20.47
CA THR A 24 -26.73 1.76 21.70
C THR A 24 -27.93 1.09 22.38
N ARG A 25 -27.74 0.76 23.67
CA ARG A 25 -28.76 0.12 24.51
C ARG A 25 -30.09 0.86 24.44
N THR A 26 -31.19 0.12 24.42
CA THR A 26 -32.56 0.67 24.31
C THR A 26 -32.86 1.71 25.40
N ASP A 27 -32.40 1.47 26.63
CA ASP A 27 -32.60 2.39 27.75
C ASP A 27 -31.86 3.73 27.58
N PHE A 28 -30.68 3.72 26.95
CA PHE A 28 -29.99 4.95 26.57
C PHE A 28 -30.64 5.62 25.37
N ARG A 29 -31.08 4.87 24.36
CA ARG A 29 -31.76 5.44 23.19
C ARG A 29 -33.06 6.16 23.57
N GLU A 30 -33.82 5.60 24.50
CA GLU A 30 -35.00 6.26 25.08
C GLU A 30 -34.67 7.52 25.90
N ASP A 31 -33.53 7.52 26.60
CA ASP A 31 -33.08 8.67 27.39
C ASP A 31 -32.56 9.80 26.47
N LEU A 32 -31.88 9.46 25.37
CA LEU A 32 -31.36 10.41 24.36
C LEU A 32 -32.46 11.11 23.55
N GLY A 33 -33.59 10.44 23.34
CA GLY A 33 -34.76 11.02 22.67
C GLY A 33 -35.53 12.05 23.50
N ARG A 34 -35.20 12.20 24.79
CA ARG A 34 -35.87 13.13 25.72
C ARG A 34 -35.19 14.49 25.73
N THR A 35 -35.99 15.50 26.05
CA THR A 35 -35.49 16.82 26.46
C THR A 35 -34.84 16.76 27.85
N ASP A 36 -33.98 17.72 28.19
CA ASP A 36 -33.36 17.77 29.52
C ASP A 36 -34.39 17.87 30.66
N ARG A 37 -35.56 18.48 30.38
CA ARG A 37 -36.70 18.54 31.31
C ARG A 37 -37.33 17.17 31.54
N GLU A 38 -37.66 16.44 30.47
CA GLU A 38 -38.26 15.09 30.54
C GLU A 38 -37.29 14.05 31.10
N PHE A 39 -36.01 14.23 30.85
CA PHE A 39 -34.97 13.42 31.45
C PHE A 39 -34.87 13.68 32.97
N GLY A 40 -34.91 14.95 33.38
CA GLY A 40 -34.90 15.34 34.79
C GLY A 40 -36.14 14.88 35.57
N THR A 41 -37.31 14.78 34.94
CA THR A 41 -38.52 14.24 35.59
C THR A 41 -38.46 12.73 35.78
N LYS A 42 -37.88 11.98 34.81
CA LYS A 42 -37.66 10.53 34.95
C LYS A 42 -36.60 10.20 36.00
N TRP A 43 -35.49 10.93 36.01
CA TRP A 43 -34.33 10.64 36.85
C TRP A 43 -34.17 11.61 38.04
N ARG A 44 -35.28 11.98 38.71
CA ARG A 44 -35.32 13.04 39.75
C ARG A 44 -34.20 13.01 40.80
N LYS A 45 -33.78 11.82 41.27
CA LYS A 45 -32.73 11.65 42.29
C LYS A 45 -31.36 11.23 41.74
N HIS A 46 -31.30 10.71 40.52
CA HIS A 46 -30.10 10.11 39.92
C HIS A 46 -29.73 10.75 38.57
N LYS A 47 -30.24 11.96 38.29
CA LYS A 47 -30.00 12.68 37.03
C LYS A 47 -28.51 12.83 36.75
N SER A 48 -27.73 13.17 37.78
CA SER A 48 -26.27 13.31 37.69
C SER A 48 -25.59 12.00 37.30
N ASP A 49 -25.94 10.92 37.99
CA ASP A 49 -25.30 9.61 37.82
C ASP A 49 -25.61 9.05 36.44
N ARG A 50 -26.89 9.17 36.01
CA ARG A 50 -27.32 8.74 34.68
C ARG A 50 -26.71 9.57 33.56
N LEU A 51 -26.53 10.89 33.75
CA LEU A 51 -25.79 11.71 32.78
C LEU A 51 -24.31 11.36 32.73
N ALA A 52 -23.70 11.02 33.88
CA ALA A 52 -22.32 10.57 33.94
C ALA A 52 -22.14 9.22 33.23
N ASP A 53 -23.12 8.32 33.33
CA ASP A 53 -23.12 7.06 32.58
C ASP A 53 -23.23 7.29 31.07
N LEU A 54 -24.16 8.15 30.62
CA LEU A 54 -24.26 8.54 29.20
C LEU A 54 -22.95 9.18 28.71
N GLN A 55 -22.36 10.09 29.49
CA GLN A 55 -21.07 10.71 29.15
C GLN A 55 -19.95 9.68 29.05
N ARG A 56 -19.85 8.74 30.00
CA ARG A 56 -18.82 7.70 29.99
C ARG A 56 -18.89 6.84 28.71
N HIS A 57 -20.11 6.49 28.29
CA HIS A 57 -20.29 5.70 27.08
C HIS A 57 -20.04 6.51 25.79
N GLU A 58 -20.39 7.79 25.77
CA GLU A 58 -20.02 8.71 24.68
C GLU A 58 -18.49 8.83 24.58
N ASP A 59 -17.80 9.03 25.70
CA ASP A 59 -16.34 9.16 25.78
C ASP A 59 -15.64 7.86 25.32
N GLN A 60 -16.20 6.70 25.65
CA GLN A 60 -15.70 5.40 25.18
C GLN A 60 -15.80 5.28 23.65
N LEU A 61 -16.92 5.70 23.06
CA LEU A 61 -17.09 5.71 21.61
C LEU A 61 -16.14 6.72 20.94
N ALA A 62 -15.98 7.91 21.52
CA ALA A 62 -15.04 8.92 21.04
C ALA A 62 -13.59 8.42 21.09
N LEU A 63 -13.21 7.73 22.17
CA LEU A 63 -11.89 7.13 22.30
C LEU A 63 -11.68 6.02 21.25
N ALA A 64 -12.67 5.15 21.05
CA ALA A 64 -12.58 4.10 20.03
C ALA A 64 -12.41 4.68 18.62
N ASP A 65 -13.21 5.68 18.25
CA ASP A 65 -13.11 6.38 16.95
C ASP A 65 -11.75 7.09 16.78
N THR A 66 -11.24 7.70 17.85
CA THR A 66 -9.91 8.32 17.86
C THR A 66 -8.79 7.29 17.68
N ILE A 67 -8.88 6.14 18.35
CA ILE A 67 -7.91 5.04 18.21
C ILE A 67 -7.93 4.50 16.79
N GLU A 68 -9.10 4.29 16.21
CA GLU A 68 -9.25 3.83 14.83
C GLU A 68 -8.67 4.84 13.84
N THR A 69 -9.00 6.12 14.00
CA THR A 69 -8.46 7.22 13.19
C THR A 69 -6.93 7.29 13.29
N LEU A 70 -6.38 7.17 14.50
CA LEU A 70 -4.94 7.16 14.72
C LEU A 70 -4.29 5.94 14.05
N ALA A 71 -4.90 4.76 14.18
CA ALA A 71 -4.40 3.53 13.55
C ALA A 71 -4.39 3.64 12.02
N ALA A 72 -5.41 4.27 11.42
CA ALA A 72 -5.47 4.53 9.98
C ALA A 72 -4.45 5.59 9.51
N THR A 73 -4.22 6.63 10.32
CA THR A 73 -3.37 7.77 9.94
C THR A 73 -1.87 7.50 10.16
N ARG A 74 -1.52 6.67 11.15
CA ARG A 74 -0.12 6.41 11.53
C ARG A 74 0.76 5.87 10.40
N PRO A 75 0.32 4.92 9.56
CA PRO A 75 1.09 4.47 8.40
C PRO A 75 1.35 5.60 7.41
N VAL A 76 0.36 6.47 7.19
CA VAL A 76 0.48 7.61 6.26
C VAL A 76 1.52 8.60 6.76
N ILE A 77 1.46 8.97 8.04
CA ILE A 77 2.47 9.85 8.67
C ILE A 77 3.87 9.23 8.57
N ARG A 78 4.00 7.91 8.78
CA ARG A 78 5.28 7.22 8.65
C ARG A 78 5.85 7.33 7.23
N GLN A 79 5.04 7.10 6.20
CA GLN A 79 5.49 7.24 4.81
C GLN A 79 5.87 8.69 4.49
N LEU A 80 5.03 9.65 4.89
CA LEU A 80 5.31 11.08 4.68
C LEU A 80 6.59 11.53 5.39
N GLY A 81 6.86 11.03 6.60
CA GLY A 81 8.09 11.31 7.32
C GLY A 81 9.33 10.70 6.67
N MET A 82 9.22 9.56 5.99
CA MET A 82 10.30 9.01 5.18
C MET A 82 10.54 9.88 3.95
N ILE A 83 9.48 10.29 3.24
CA ILE A 83 9.55 11.13 2.04
C ILE A 83 10.09 12.52 2.37
N SER A 84 9.73 13.12 3.52
CA SER A 84 10.16 14.48 3.88
C SER A 84 11.66 14.61 4.13
N THR A 85 12.40 13.50 4.24
CA THR A 85 13.86 13.53 4.28
C THR A 85 14.50 13.77 2.91
N LEU A 86 13.76 13.54 1.82
CA LEU A 86 14.25 13.60 0.45
C LEU A 86 14.03 14.95 -0.23
N SER A 87 12.89 15.58 0.03
CA SER A 87 12.47 16.82 -0.62
C SER A 87 11.77 17.72 0.38
N GLY A 88 11.99 19.03 0.24
CA GLY A 88 11.26 20.05 1.01
C GLY A 88 9.77 20.12 0.66
N ASP A 89 9.38 19.61 -0.52
CA ASP A 89 7.99 19.55 -0.99
C ASP A 89 7.66 18.21 -1.67
N LEU A 90 6.41 17.75 -1.48
CA LEU A 90 5.86 16.55 -2.11
C LEU A 90 5.66 16.73 -3.61
N LEU A 91 5.35 17.96 -4.07
CA LEU A 91 5.15 18.23 -5.49
C LEU A 91 6.43 17.96 -6.29
N ASP A 92 7.57 18.42 -5.77
CA ASP A 92 8.88 18.20 -6.38
C ASP A 92 9.24 16.71 -6.40
N ALA A 93 8.87 15.96 -5.36
CA ALA A 93 9.06 14.52 -5.33
C ALA A 93 8.24 13.78 -6.42
N VAL A 94 7.00 14.21 -6.69
CA VAL A 94 6.14 13.62 -7.75
C VAL A 94 6.66 13.90 -9.16
N LEU A 95 7.18 15.10 -9.39
CA LEU A 95 7.59 15.56 -10.72
C LEU A 95 9.00 15.13 -11.09
N SER A 96 9.80 14.71 -10.10
CA SER A 96 11.14 14.19 -10.33
C SER A 96 11.11 12.83 -11.05
N THR A 97 11.96 12.67 -12.07
CA THR A 97 12.31 11.34 -12.57
C THR A 97 13.33 10.75 -11.60
N PRO A 98 13.16 9.50 -11.11
CA PRO A 98 14.14 8.90 -10.23
C PRO A 98 15.47 8.76 -10.96
N ILE A 99 16.55 9.17 -10.31
CA ILE A 99 17.93 9.11 -10.84
C ILE A 99 18.80 8.10 -10.08
N ASP A 100 18.36 7.70 -8.89
CA ASP A 100 19.05 6.78 -8.01
C ASP A 100 18.04 5.96 -7.18
N THR A 101 18.53 4.98 -6.42
CA THR A 101 17.69 4.13 -5.56
C THR A 101 16.96 4.93 -4.47
N TYR A 102 17.56 6.03 -3.99
CA TYR A 102 17.01 6.84 -2.92
C TYR A 102 15.76 7.63 -3.36
N THR A 103 15.84 8.30 -4.51
CA THR A 103 14.71 8.98 -5.16
C THR A 103 13.65 7.99 -5.64
N ALA A 104 14.04 6.80 -6.09
CA ALA A 104 13.10 5.74 -6.46
C ALA A 104 12.27 5.22 -5.26
N ASP A 105 12.90 5.06 -4.10
CA ASP A 105 12.22 4.65 -2.85
C ASP A 105 11.13 5.67 -2.48
N ALA A 106 11.45 6.96 -2.53
CA ALA A 106 10.51 8.05 -2.29
C ALA A 106 9.29 8.01 -3.23
N ILE A 107 9.55 7.90 -4.53
CA ILE A 107 8.51 7.89 -5.56
C ILE A 107 7.62 6.66 -5.42
N TYR A 108 8.20 5.50 -5.10
CA TYR A 108 7.44 4.28 -4.82
C TYR A 108 6.52 4.49 -3.61
N ARG A 109 7.07 4.97 -2.48
CA ARG A 109 6.31 5.19 -1.23
C ARG A 109 5.17 6.16 -1.42
N LEU A 110 5.40 7.22 -2.19
CA LEU A 110 4.36 8.18 -2.56
C LEU A 110 3.28 7.54 -3.43
N GLY A 111 3.67 6.69 -4.38
CA GLY A 111 2.76 5.94 -5.23
C GLY A 111 1.89 4.93 -4.47
N ALA A 112 2.34 4.46 -3.30
CA ALA A 112 1.60 3.57 -2.41
C ALA A 112 0.59 4.30 -1.51
N ILE A 113 0.63 5.64 -1.42
CA ILE A 113 -0.38 6.42 -0.69
C ILE A 113 -1.61 6.60 -1.58
N THR A 114 -2.73 6.02 -1.16
CA THR A 114 -4.03 6.20 -1.81
C THR A 114 -4.74 7.37 -1.16
N LEU A 115 -5.27 8.30 -1.96
CA LEU A 115 -6.00 9.48 -1.47
C LEU A 115 -7.52 9.31 -1.50
N ARG A 116 -8.04 8.34 -2.27
CA ARG A 116 -9.48 8.13 -2.46
C ARG A 116 -9.84 6.64 -2.41
N PRO A 117 -10.98 6.26 -1.81
CA PRO A 117 -11.98 7.14 -1.20
C PRO A 117 -11.56 7.73 0.15
N THR A 118 -10.57 7.12 0.81
CA THR A 118 -9.96 7.58 2.06
C THR A 118 -8.44 7.57 1.94
N VAL A 119 -7.76 8.37 2.76
CA VAL A 119 -6.29 8.41 2.79
C VAL A 119 -5.75 7.19 3.51
N ALA A 120 -4.98 6.35 2.82
CA ALA A 120 -4.41 5.13 3.36
C ALA A 120 -3.10 4.75 2.65
N VAL A 121 -2.28 3.93 3.30
CA VAL A 121 -1.14 3.27 2.65
C VAL A 121 -1.62 1.95 2.08
N ALA A 122 -1.36 1.72 0.80
CA ALA A 122 -1.73 0.50 0.11
C ALA A 122 -1.00 -0.73 0.67
N ASP A 123 -1.55 -1.91 0.41
CA ASP A 123 -0.99 -3.17 0.90
C ASP A 123 0.39 -3.47 0.31
N HIS A 124 0.68 -2.96 -0.88
CA HIS A 124 2.00 -3.00 -1.54
C HIS A 124 3.00 -1.97 -0.99
N ASP A 125 2.84 -1.55 0.28
CA ASP A 125 3.87 -0.81 1.01
C ASP A 125 5.28 -1.40 0.78
N LEU A 126 6.25 -0.53 0.55
CA LEU A 126 7.59 -0.94 0.13
C LEU A 126 8.24 -1.87 1.14
N ASP A 127 8.14 -1.57 2.43
CA ASP A 127 8.76 -2.39 3.48
C ASP A 127 8.20 -3.82 3.48
N LYS A 128 6.88 -3.97 3.27
CA LYS A 128 6.22 -5.28 3.19
C LYS A 128 6.64 -6.06 1.93
N VAL A 129 6.73 -5.38 0.79
CA VAL A 129 7.17 -6.00 -0.46
C VAL A 129 8.63 -6.45 -0.38
N LEU A 130 9.51 -5.60 0.17
CA LEU A 130 10.91 -5.95 0.39
C LEU A 130 11.05 -7.11 1.40
N ALA A 131 10.22 -7.14 2.44
CA ALA A 131 10.19 -8.26 3.38
C ALA A 131 9.82 -9.58 2.66
N ASP A 132 8.76 -9.59 1.85
CA ASP A 132 8.39 -10.78 1.07
C ASP A 132 9.52 -11.20 0.11
N LEU A 133 10.14 -10.26 -0.61
CA LEU A 133 11.25 -10.58 -1.53
C LEU A 133 12.51 -11.06 -0.81
N SER A 134 12.76 -10.60 0.42
CA SER A 134 13.90 -11.03 1.21
C SER A 134 13.85 -12.51 1.56
N GLU A 135 12.65 -13.09 1.68
CA GLU A 135 12.46 -14.53 1.92
C GLU A 135 12.88 -15.42 0.73
N LEU A 136 13.20 -14.84 -0.44
CA LEU A 136 13.84 -15.60 -1.51
C LEU A 136 15.27 -16.02 -1.14
N GLU A 137 15.94 -15.27 -0.26
CA GLU A 137 17.33 -15.50 0.17
C GLU A 137 18.27 -15.94 -0.98
N PRO A 138 18.33 -15.18 -2.09
CA PRO A 138 19.19 -15.55 -3.21
C PRO A 138 20.67 -15.32 -2.85
N ASP A 139 21.54 -16.23 -3.28
CA ASP A 139 22.98 -15.98 -3.34
C ASP A 139 23.33 -15.08 -4.54
N ASP A 140 24.60 -14.71 -4.70
CA ASP A 140 25.06 -13.82 -5.77
C ASP A 140 24.63 -14.28 -7.17
N LEU A 141 24.66 -15.59 -7.42
CA LEU A 141 24.14 -16.18 -8.65
C LEU A 141 22.62 -16.01 -8.74
N GLY A 142 21.87 -16.29 -7.68
CA GLY A 142 20.43 -16.09 -7.61
C GLY A 142 20.01 -14.64 -7.89
N ILE A 143 20.72 -13.67 -7.32
CA ILE A 143 20.51 -12.24 -7.57
C ILE A 143 20.73 -11.94 -9.06
N SER A 144 21.83 -12.44 -9.63
CA SER A 144 22.15 -12.24 -11.05
C SER A 144 21.11 -12.91 -11.96
N ILE A 145 20.61 -14.09 -11.60
CA ILE A 145 19.51 -14.76 -12.32
C ILE A 145 18.25 -13.89 -12.29
N LEU A 146 17.85 -13.41 -11.12
CA LEU A 146 16.64 -12.59 -10.97
C LEU A 146 16.73 -11.31 -11.81
N ARG A 147 17.82 -10.55 -11.63
CA ARG A 147 18.03 -9.23 -12.27
C ARG A 147 18.34 -9.30 -13.77
N GLU A 148 19.05 -10.33 -14.25
CA GLU A 148 19.51 -10.41 -15.65
C GLU A 148 18.76 -11.41 -16.53
N LEU A 149 18.06 -12.40 -15.95
CA LEU A 149 17.34 -13.44 -16.69
C LEU A 149 15.83 -13.47 -16.46
N THR A 150 15.39 -13.29 -15.21
CA THR A 150 13.97 -13.43 -14.85
C THR A 150 13.18 -12.17 -15.20
N TYR A 151 13.52 -11.04 -14.59
CA TYR A 151 12.77 -9.79 -14.75
C TYR A 151 13.57 -8.60 -15.36
N PRO A 152 14.59 -8.80 -16.21
CA PRO A 152 15.33 -7.67 -16.79
C PRO A 152 14.43 -6.79 -17.67
N ILE A 153 14.57 -5.48 -17.52
CA ILE A 153 14.03 -4.49 -18.45
C ILE A 153 15.09 -4.23 -19.53
N GLY A 154 14.76 -4.54 -20.79
CA GLY A 154 15.68 -4.41 -21.92
C GLY A 154 16.56 -5.64 -22.17
N LYS A 155 17.87 -5.41 -22.36
CA LYS A 155 18.82 -6.43 -22.85
C LYS A 155 19.02 -7.55 -21.82
N ARG A 156 18.68 -8.77 -22.22
CA ARG A 156 18.89 -9.98 -21.39
C ARG A 156 20.31 -10.49 -21.52
N THR A 157 20.94 -10.81 -20.41
CA THR A 157 22.14 -11.68 -20.40
C THR A 157 21.70 -13.08 -20.83
N SER A 158 22.50 -13.78 -21.63
CA SER A 158 22.17 -15.18 -21.94
C SER A 158 22.52 -16.11 -20.78
N GLY A 159 21.79 -17.20 -20.61
CA GLY A 159 22.12 -18.20 -19.58
C GLY A 159 23.53 -18.78 -19.72
N SER A 160 24.09 -18.82 -20.94
CA SER A 160 25.48 -19.23 -21.19
C SER A 160 26.50 -18.21 -20.67
N GLN A 161 26.23 -16.92 -20.84
CA GLN A 161 27.09 -15.85 -20.32
C GLN A 161 27.08 -15.82 -18.78
N LEU A 162 25.91 -16.00 -18.18
CA LEU A 162 25.77 -16.08 -16.72
C LEU A 162 26.50 -17.32 -16.18
N ALA A 163 26.32 -18.47 -16.84
CA ALA A 163 27.00 -19.72 -16.50
C ALA A 163 28.53 -19.58 -16.51
N ALA A 164 29.09 -18.96 -17.55
CA ALA A 164 30.52 -18.69 -17.64
C ALA A 164 31.02 -17.74 -16.53
N ARG A 165 30.25 -16.71 -16.17
CA ARG A 165 30.62 -15.73 -15.13
C ARG A 165 30.71 -16.37 -13.74
N HIS A 166 29.87 -17.37 -13.46
CA HIS A 166 29.80 -18.05 -12.16
C HIS A 166 30.44 -19.44 -12.15
N ASP A 167 31.17 -19.81 -13.21
CA ASP A 167 31.85 -21.11 -13.36
C ASP A 167 30.94 -22.34 -13.14
N ILE A 168 29.75 -22.30 -13.75
CA ILE A 168 28.76 -23.39 -13.68
C ILE A 168 28.21 -23.74 -15.06
N THR A 169 27.41 -24.80 -15.14
CA THR A 169 26.75 -25.18 -16.40
C THR A 169 25.52 -24.31 -16.69
N ARG A 170 25.21 -24.13 -17.98
CA ARG A 170 23.96 -23.50 -18.43
C ARG A 170 22.71 -24.22 -17.87
N GLN A 171 22.78 -25.54 -17.71
CA GLN A 171 21.67 -26.32 -17.17
C GLN A 171 21.45 -26.00 -15.68
N SER A 172 22.53 -25.82 -14.91
CA SER A 172 22.45 -25.38 -13.51
C SER A 172 21.81 -24.00 -13.37
N VAL A 173 22.14 -23.05 -14.25
CA VAL A 173 21.49 -21.73 -14.30
C VAL A 173 19.99 -21.87 -14.57
N ALA A 174 19.60 -22.69 -15.56
CA ALA A 174 18.20 -22.88 -15.94
C ALA A 174 17.37 -23.52 -14.82
N GLU A 175 17.90 -24.56 -14.17
CA GLU A 175 17.24 -25.22 -13.04
C GLU A 175 17.08 -24.27 -11.85
N ARG A 176 18.13 -23.50 -11.53
CA ARG A 176 18.09 -22.54 -10.42
C ARG A 176 17.12 -21.40 -10.70
N ARG A 177 17.09 -20.91 -11.94
CA ARG A 177 16.08 -19.94 -12.40
C ARG A 177 14.66 -20.49 -12.21
N ARG A 178 14.40 -21.73 -12.62
CA ARG A 178 13.08 -22.35 -12.48
C ARG A 178 12.60 -22.36 -11.02
N ARG A 179 13.49 -22.75 -10.09
CA ARG A 179 13.18 -22.76 -8.65
C ARG A 179 12.93 -21.37 -8.08
N LEU A 180 13.69 -20.37 -8.50
CA LEU A 180 13.49 -18.98 -8.08
C LEU A 180 12.17 -18.42 -8.62
N GLU A 181 11.83 -18.69 -9.88
CA GLU A 181 10.54 -18.31 -10.46
C GLU A 181 9.37 -18.96 -9.71
N GLU A 182 9.45 -20.27 -9.41
CA GLU A 182 8.43 -20.99 -8.65
C GLU A 182 8.24 -20.40 -7.24
N ARG A 183 9.34 -20.08 -6.53
CA ARG A 183 9.26 -19.42 -5.21
C ARG A 183 8.68 -18.01 -5.31
N LEU A 184 9.07 -17.23 -6.31
CA LEU A 184 8.55 -15.87 -6.50
C LEU A 184 7.05 -15.89 -6.83
N ILE A 185 6.58 -16.86 -7.62
CA ILE A 185 5.15 -17.05 -7.89
C ILE A 185 4.39 -17.41 -6.60
N LEU A 186 4.95 -18.28 -5.75
CA LEU A 186 4.33 -18.61 -4.45
C LEU A 186 4.25 -17.38 -3.53
N LEU A 187 5.29 -16.53 -3.52
CA LEU A 187 5.27 -15.28 -2.78
C LEU A 187 4.27 -14.28 -3.36
N ALA A 188 4.00 -14.32 -4.67
CA ALA A 188 3.05 -13.43 -5.33
C ALA A 188 1.60 -13.59 -4.85
N GLU A 189 1.26 -14.73 -4.24
CA GLU A 189 -0.05 -14.96 -3.61
C GLU A 189 -0.20 -14.24 -2.27
N ARG A 190 0.90 -13.72 -1.71
CA ARG A 190 0.85 -12.90 -0.50
C ARG A 190 0.32 -11.52 -0.81
N ARG A 191 -0.39 -10.96 0.18
CA ARG A 191 -1.10 -9.68 0.05
C ARG A 191 -0.24 -8.52 -0.48
N PRO A 192 1.02 -8.30 -0.04
CA PRO A 192 1.84 -7.19 -0.56
C PRO A 192 2.16 -7.32 -2.05
N LEU A 193 2.67 -8.48 -2.48
CA LEU A 193 3.03 -8.72 -3.88
C LEU A 193 1.81 -8.85 -4.79
N ALA A 194 0.71 -9.45 -4.33
CA ALA A 194 -0.57 -9.48 -5.04
C ALA A 194 -1.10 -8.05 -5.26
N SER A 195 -1.09 -7.22 -4.22
CA SER A 195 -1.49 -5.81 -4.32
C SER A 195 -0.59 -5.03 -5.28
N LEU A 196 0.72 -5.29 -5.30
CA LEU A 196 1.65 -4.62 -6.22
C LEU A 196 1.37 -5.01 -7.66
N ARG A 197 1.16 -6.31 -7.92
CA ARG A 197 0.79 -6.84 -9.23
C ARG A 197 -0.48 -6.17 -9.73
N ASP A 198 -1.54 -6.18 -8.92
CA ASP A 198 -2.85 -5.64 -9.30
C ASP A 198 -2.78 -4.12 -9.53
N TYR A 199 -2.01 -3.41 -8.69
CA TYR A 199 -1.73 -1.99 -8.85
C TYR A 199 -1.03 -1.69 -10.19
N LEU A 200 0.02 -2.44 -10.53
CA LEU A 200 0.75 -2.25 -11.78
C LEU A 200 -0.11 -2.60 -13.00
N VAL A 201 -0.91 -3.67 -12.93
CA VAL A 201 -1.89 -4.02 -13.98
C VAL A 201 -2.88 -2.88 -14.20
N GLY A 202 -3.43 -2.31 -13.12
CA GLY A 202 -4.36 -1.18 -13.19
C GLY A 202 -3.78 0.10 -13.80
N ARG A 203 -2.44 0.23 -13.84
CA ARG A 203 -1.75 1.36 -14.49
C ARG A 203 -1.42 1.13 -15.96
N MET A 204 -1.61 -0.09 -16.48
CA MET A 204 -1.35 -0.39 -17.88
C MET A 204 -2.45 0.17 -18.77
N ARG A 205 -2.07 0.69 -19.93
CA ARG A 205 -3.02 1.04 -20.99
C ARG A 205 -3.15 -0.13 -21.96
N HIS A 206 -4.38 -0.52 -22.26
CA HIS A 206 -4.66 -1.46 -23.34
C HIS A 206 -4.59 -0.71 -24.67
N ARG A 207 -3.49 -0.90 -25.41
CA ARG A 207 -3.31 -0.46 -26.80
C ARG A 207 -2.93 -1.67 -27.65
N GLU A 208 -3.09 -1.60 -28.96
CA GLU A 208 -2.46 -2.58 -29.83
C GLU A 208 -0.93 -2.34 -29.85
N PRO A 209 -0.09 -3.39 -29.79
CA PRO A 209 -0.40 -4.83 -29.83
C PRO A 209 -0.66 -5.49 -28.46
N GLY A 210 -0.60 -4.75 -27.35
CA GLY A 210 -0.89 -5.28 -26.01
C GLY A 210 -0.80 -4.24 -24.89
N PRO A 211 -1.01 -4.66 -23.62
CA PRO A 211 -0.91 -3.78 -22.47
C PRO A 211 0.48 -3.14 -22.36
N ILE A 212 0.52 -1.81 -22.22
CA ILE A 212 1.75 -1.03 -22.07
C ILE A 212 1.74 -0.21 -20.78
N LEU A 213 2.91 -0.06 -20.16
CA LEU A 213 3.18 0.93 -19.13
C LEU A 213 3.89 2.12 -19.79
N LEU A 214 3.29 3.31 -19.74
CA LEU A 214 3.83 4.48 -20.43
C LEU A 214 5.20 4.91 -19.89
N ALA A 215 5.99 5.58 -20.74
CA ALA A 215 7.28 6.15 -20.35
C ALA A 215 7.16 7.14 -19.17
N GLY A 216 6.11 7.97 -19.16
CA GLY A 216 5.85 8.92 -18.07
C GLY A 216 5.30 8.30 -16.78
N ASN A 217 5.18 6.96 -16.70
CA ASN A 217 4.82 6.31 -15.44
C ASN A 217 6.09 6.21 -14.56
N PRO A 218 6.05 6.65 -13.29
CA PRO A 218 7.23 6.61 -12.41
C PRO A 218 7.82 5.20 -12.25
N PHE A 219 6.98 4.15 -12.25
CA PHE A 219 7.43 2.77 -12.15
C PHE A 219 8.20 2.30 -13.39
N THR A 220 7.96 2.91 -14.55
CA THR A 220 8.76 2.68 -15.76
C THR A 220 10.18 3.19 -15.57
N ALA A 221 10.35 4.37 -14.95
CA ALA A 221 11.66 4.95 -14.69
C ALA A 221 12.42 4.20 -13.59
N ILE A 222 11.75 3.85 -12.47
CA ILE A 222 12.36 3.04 -11.40
C ILE A 222 12.89 1.72 -11.95
N ALA A 223 12.13 1.04 -12.80
CA ALA A 223 12.51 -0.27 -13.35
C ALA A 223 13.73 -0.22 -14.30
N GLN A 224 14.10 0.98 -14.78
CA GLN A 224 15.23 1.19 -15.69
C GLN A 224 16.51 1.63 -14.96
N LEU A 225 16.44 1.91 -13.66
CA LEU A 225 17.62 2.27 -12.88
C LEU A 225 18.62 1.12 -12.79
N ALA A 226 19.90 1.49 -12.66
CA ALA A 226 20.95 0.54 -12.36
C ALA A 226 20.82 0.02 -10.93
N HIS A 227 21.12 -1.26 -10.73
CA HIS A 227 21.15 -1.88 -9.40
C HIS A 227 22.43 -1.46 -8.66
N GLU A 228 22.35 -0.44 -7.82
CA GLU A 228 23.49 0.08 -7.04
C GLU A 228 23.52 -0.42 -5.58
N THR A 229 22.46 -1.11 -5.15
CA THR A 229 22.26 -1.50 -3.75
C THR A 229 22.07 -3.01 -3.56
N HIS A 230 22.18 -3.44 -2.30
CA HIS A 230 21.90 -4.81 -1.86
C HIS A 230 20.49 -5.25 -2.25
N PHE A 231 20.33 -6.56 -2.46
CA PHE A 231 19.02 -7.18 -2.68
C PHE A 231 18.30 -7.43 -1.34
N PRO A 232 16.97 -7.24 -1.26
CA PRO A 232 16.12 -6.58 -2.25
C PRO A 232 16.15 -5.06 -2.12
N SER A 233 16.01 -4.38 -3.25
CA SER A 233 15.87 -2.92 -3.37
C SER A 233 14.50 -2.54 -3.97
N VAL A 234 14.17 -1.24 -3.97
CA VAL A 234 12.96 -0.75 -4.66
C VAL A 234 12.94 -1.11 -6.15
N ILE A 235 14.11 -1.17 -6.80
CA ILE A 235 14.22 -1.58 -8.20
C ILE A 235 13.81 -3.05 -8.34
N ASP A 236 14.28 -3.92 -7.45
CA ASP A 236 13.89 -5.33 -7.42
C ASP A 236 12.39 -5.50 -7.16
N ALA A 237 11.81 -4.71 -6.25
CA ALA A 237 10.38 -4.68 -5.98
C ALA A 237 9.57 -4.34 -7.24
N VAL A 238 9.94 -3.26 -7.94
CA VAL A 238 9.24 -2.84 -9.15
C VAL A 238 9.44 -3.84 -10.29
N GLN A 239 10.66 -4.33 -10.53
CA GLN A 239 10.92 -5.29 -11.60
C GLN A 239 10.22 -6.65 -11.35
N ALA A 240 10.22 -7.14 -10.12
CA ALA A 240 9.47 -8.34 -9.74
C ALA A 240 7.95 -8.13 -9.91
N GLY A 241 7.42 -7.00 -9.45
CA GLY A 241 6.01 -6.64 -9.62
C GLY A 241 5.61 -6.55 -11.09
N LEU A 242 6.43 -5.93 -11.94
CA LEU A 242 6.22 -5.87 -13.39
C LEU A 242 6.29 -7.26 -14.01
N TRP A 243 7.27 -8.08 -13.63
CA TRP A 243 7.32 -9.45 -14.12
C TRP A 243 6.06 -10.22 -13.76
N LEU A 244 5.59 -10.18 -12.51
CA LEU A 244 4.33 -10.80 -12.09
C LEU A 244 3.13 -10.25 -12.87
N ALA A 245 3.07 -8.92 -13.06
CA ALA A 245 1.99 -8.26 -13.80
C ALA A 245 1.99 -8.59 -15.31
N SER A 246 3.09 -9.14 -15.85
CA SER A 246 3.18 -9.57 -17.25
C SER A 246 2.40 -10.85 -17.55
N GLN A 247 2.04 -11.61 -16.51
CA GLN A 247 1.27 -12.83 -16.63
C GLN A 247 -0.03 -12.62 -17.43
N HIS A 248 -0.34 -13.58 -18.31
CA HIS A 248 -1.58 -13.68 -19.06
C HIS A 248 -2.22 -15.02 -18.72
N SER A 249 -3.39 -15.02 -18.04
CA SER A 249 -4.03 -16.25 -17.57
C SER A 249 -3.07 -17.11 -16.69
N ASP A 250 -3.25 -18.43 -16.68
CA ASP A 250 -2.42 -19.40 -15.96
C ASP A 250 -1.02 -19.63 -16.59
N GLU A 251 -0.58 -18.77 -17.53
CA GLU A 251 0.76 -18.88 -18.11
C GLU A 251 1.85 -18.32 -17.19
N ARG A 252 3.11 -18.76 -17.39
CA ARG A 252 4.25 -18.16 -16.68
C ARG A 252 4.48 -16.72 -17.13
N PRO A 253 4.84 -15.80 -16.22
CA PRO A 253 5.12 -14.43 -16.60
C PRO A 253 6.35 -14.32 -17.51
N ARG A 254 6.24 -13.53 -18.59
CA ARG A 254 7.29 -13.37 -19.62
C ARG A 254 8.15 -12.14 -19.42
N GLY A 255 7.68 -11.20 -18.60
CA GLY A 255 8.28 -9.91 -18.32
C GLY A 255 7.88 -8.82 -19.30
N PHE A 256 8.63 -7.72 -19.25
CA PHE A 256 8.41 -6.52 -20.05
C PHE A 256 9.62 -6.22 -20.93
N GLU A 257 9.38 -5.58 -22.06
CA GLU A 257 10.40 -5.07 -22.98
C GLU A 257 10.29 -3.56 -23.13
N LEU A 258 11.46 -2.90 -23.09
CA LEU A 258 11.59 -1.47 -23.28
C LEU A 258 11.39 -1.12 -24.76
N GLN A 259 10.44 -0.23 -25.02
CA GLN A 259 10.13 0.28 -26.35
C GLN A 259 10.99 1.51 -26.67
N PRO A 260 11.14 1.88 -27.96
CA PRO A 260 11.92 3.05 -28.37
C PRO A 260 11.42 4.38 -27.79
N ASP A 261 10.13 4.47 -27.45
CA ASP A 261 9.51 5.65 -26.83
C ASP A 261 9.67 5.69 -25.30
N GLY A 262 10.41 4.73 -24.72
CA GLY A 262 10.64 4.60 -23.29
C GLY A 262 9.52 3.90 -22.51
N SER A 263 8.45 3.45 -23.19
CA SER A 263 7.39 2.66 -22.56
C SER A 263 7.80 1.20 -22.37
N LEU A 264 7.08 0.47 -21.49
CA LEU A 264 7.26 -0.96 -21.28
C LEU A 264 6.07 -1.72 -21.85
N ALA A 265 6.32 -2.64 -22.79
CA ALA A 265 5.30 -3.54 -23.34
C ALA A 265 5.47 -4.95 -22.77
N LYS A 266 4.36 -5.66 -22.55
CA LYS A 266 4.41 -7.10 -22.21
C LYS A 266 5.10 -7.88 -23.34
N ARG A 267 5.92 -8.86 -22.97
CA ARG A 267 6.56 -9.81 -23.91
C ARG A 267 5.68 -11.00 -24.24
#